data_AF-A0A0B6YK79-F1
#
_entry.id   AF-A0A0B6YK79-F1
#
_cell.length_a   1.000
_cell.length_b   1.000
_cell.length_c   1.000
_cell.angle_alpha   90.00
_cell.angle_beta   90.00
_cell.angle_gamma   90.00
#
_symmetry.space_group_name_H-M   'P 1'
#
loop_
_entity.id
_entity.type
_entity.pdbx_description
1 polymer ?
#
loop_
_entity_poly.entity_id
_entity_poly.type
_entity_poly.pdbx_seq_one_letter_code
_entity_poly.pdbx_strand_id
1 'polypeptide(L)' 'RLGVEMWVFDELRKLYNSESDDHDCELDLEELLDLDTESERRDYIMTQLHDVKQSQDIVNKFVEELLKRAKTL' A
#
# COMPACT_ATOMS: atom_id res chain seq x y z
N ARG A 1 8.93 6.66 -10.00
CA ARG A 1 8.72 5.20 -10.04
C ARG A 1 9.50 4.43 -8.96
N LEU A 2 10.79 4.14 -9.13
CA LEU A 2 11.58 3.34 -8.17
C LEU A 2 11.51 3.83 -6.71
N GLY A 3 11.49 5.15 -6.48
CA GLY A 3 11.41 5.71 -5.13
C GLY A 3 10.09 5.43 -4.40
N VAL A 4 8.99 5.25 -5.11
CA VAL A 4 7.70 4.88 -4.50
C VAL A 4 7.66 3.37 -4.25
N GLU A 5 8.14 2.57 -5.19
CA GLU A 5 8.29 1.11 -5.03
C GLU A 5 9.12 0.79 -3.78
N MET A 6 10.32 1.37 -3.64
CA MET A 6 11.16 1.17 -2.45
C MET A 6 10.48 1.62 -1.15
N TRP A 7 9.74 2.74 -1.18
CA TRP A 7 9.01 3.22 -0.01
C TRP A 7 7.87 2.26 0.38
N VAL A 8 7.13 1.71 -0.59
CA VAL A 8 6.07 0.73 -0.33
C VAL A 8 6.65 -0.51 0.35
N PHE A 9 7.76 -1.05 -0.16
CA PHE A 9 8.43 -2.20 0.47
C PHE A 9 8.83 -1.93 1.93
N ASP A 10 9.38 -0.75 2.23
CA ASP A 10 9.78 -0.39 3.59
C ASP A 10 8.57 -0.20 4.52
N GLU A 11 7.50 0.41 4.03
CA GLU A 11 6.29 0.63 4.82
C GLU A 11 5.49 -0.65 5.04
N LEU A 12 5.41 -1.54 4.06
CA LEU A 12 4.77 -2.85 4.23
C LEU A 12 5.50 -3.66 5.32
N ARG A 13 6.85 -3.68 5.32
CA ARG A 13 7.61 -4.33 6.40
C ARG A 13 7.29 -3.78 7.79
N LYS A 14 7.13 -2.46 7.91
CA LYS A 14 6.71 -1.82 9.17
C LYS A 14 5.27 -2.18 9.53
N LEU A 15 4.39 -2.20 8.53
CA LEU A 15 2.97 -2.46 8.71
C LEU A 15 2.73 -3.90 9.17
N TYR A 16 3.40 -4.87 8.58
CA TYR A 16 3.28 -6.28 8.97
C TYR A 16 4.15 -6.67 10.17
N ASN A 17 5.05 -5.79 10.61
CA ASN A 17 6.00 -6.04 11.71
C ASN A 17 6.72 -7.39 11.54
N SER A 18 7.06 -7.74 10.31
CA SER A 18 7.76 -8.97 9.98
C SER A 18 9.10 -8.62 9.33
N GLU A 19 10.15 -9.27 9.83
CA GLU A 19 11.51 -9.14 9.30
C GLU A 19 11.70 -9.97 8.01
N SER A 20 10.77 -10.87 7.70
CA SER A 20 10.70 -11.61 6.44
C SER A 20 9.70 -10.96 5.47
N ASP A 21 10.01 -10.99 4.18
CA ASP A 21 9.14 -10.55 3.08
C ASP A 21 7.92 -11.48 2.84
N ASP A 22 7.60 -12.37 3.78
CA ASP A 22 6.44 -13.29 3.73
C ASP A 22 5.15 -12.58 4.19
N HIS A 23 4.88 -11.40 3.66
CA HIS A 23 3.56 -10.76 3.82
C HIS A 23 2.69 -11.23 2.65
N ASP A 24 1.47 -11.69 2.91
CA ASP A 24 0.48 -12.03 1.87
C ASP A 24 -0.13 -10.74 1.27
N CYS A 25 0.74 -9.82 0.83
CA CYS A 25 0.38 -8.54 0.24
C CYS A 25 0.85 -8.50 -1.22
N GLU A 26 -0.09 -8.59 -2.16
CA GLU A 26 0.18 -8.55 -3.61
C GLU A 26 -0.08 -7.15 -4.19
N LEU A 27 0.35 -6.10 -3.48
CA LEU A 27 0.10 -4.73 -3.92
C LEU A 27 0.87 -4.40 -5.21
N ASP A 28 0.16 -4.33 -6.34
CA ASP A 28 0.70 -3.93 -7.63
C ASP A 28 0.47 -2.42 -7.89
N LEU A 29 1.56 -1.69 -8.12
CA LEU A 29 1.51 -0.26 -8.42
C LEU A 29 1.10 0.05 -9.86
N GLU A 30 1.33 -0.86 -10.81
CA GLU A 30 0.83 -0.69 -12.19
C GLU A 30 -0.68 -0.76 -12.20
N GLU A 31 -1.26 -1.80 -11.57
CA GLU A 31 -2.71 -1.94 -11.42
C GLU A 31 -3.33 -0.76 -10.67
N LEU A 32 -2.69 -0.31 -9.58
CA LEU A 32 -3.14 0.88 -8.84
C LEU A 32 -3.20 2.15 -9.71
N LEU A 33 -2.23 2.34 -10.59
CA LEU A 33 -2.17 3.52 -11.47
C LEU A 33 -3.18 3.47 -12.60
N ASP A 34 -3.55 2.26 -13.05
CA ASP A 34 -4.54 2.02 -14.10
C ASP A 34 -5.99 2.25 -13.62
N LEU A 35 -6.25 2.32 -12.32
CA LEU A 35 -7.57 2.64 -11.76
C LEU A 35 -7.94 4.12 -11.96
N ASP A 36 -9.19 4.35 -12.37
CA ASP A 36 -9.71 5.65 -12.80
C ASP A 36 -9.98 6.61 -11.63
N THR A 37 -10.47 6.09 -10.50
CA THR A 37 -10.88 6.93 -9.36
C THR A 37 -10.06 6.67 -8.10
N GLU A 38 -9.94 7.69 -7.26
CA GLU A 38 -9.28 7.57 -5.96
C GLU A 38 -10.01 6.60 -5.03
N SER A 39 -11.33 6.46 -5.17
CA SER A 39 -12.12 5.48 -4.40
C SER A 39 -11.74 4.05 -4.76
N GLU A 40 -11.66 3.73 -6.05
CA GLU A 40 -11.24 2.41 -6.51
C GLU A 40 -9.81 2.08 -6.05
N ARG A 41 -8.90 3.06 -6.14
CA ARG A 41 -7.53 2.91 -5.64
C ARG A 41 -7.48 2.62 -4.15
N ARG A 42 -8.30 3.33 -3.35
CA ARG A 42 -8.40 3.11 -1.91
C ARG A 42 -8.90 1.70 -1.60
N ASP A 43 -9.96 1.28 -2.28
CA ASP A 43 -10.58 -0.04 -2.07
C ASP A 43 -9.63 -1.17 -2.49
N TYR A 44 -8.90 -0.99 -3.59
CA TYR A 44 -7.84 -1.91 -4.01
C TYR A 44 -6.77 -2.07 -2.94
N ILE A 45 -6.16 -0.98 -2.48
CA ILE A 45 -5.10 -1.04 -1.45
C ILE A 45 -5.64 -1.70 -0.18
N MET A 46 -6.85 -1.34 0.26
CA MET A 46 -7.46 -1.93 1.46
C MET A 46 -7.71 -3.44 1.31
N THR A 47 -8.04 -3.90 0.11
CA THR A 47 -8.19 -5.34 -0.19
C THR A 47 -6.84 -6.06 -0.10
N GLN A 48 -5.77 -5.44 -0.61
CA GLN A 48 -4.41 -5.98 -0.52
C GLN A 48 -3.85 -6.00 0.91
N LEU A 49 -4.41 -5.19 1.82
CA LEU A 49 -3.99 -5.09 3.22
C LEU A 49 -4.92 -5.81 4.20
N HIS A 50 -5.77 -6.72 3.72
CA HIS A 50 -6.84 -7.35 4.51
C HIS A 50 -6.36 -8.17 5.72
N ASP A 51 -5.11 -8.64 5.71
CA ASP A 51 -4.49 -9.48 6.73
C ASP A 51 -3.57 -8.70 7.69
N VAL A 52 -3.46 -7.38 7.51
CA VAL A 52 -2.70 -6.49 8.39
C VAL A 52 -3.26 -6.53 9.82
N LYS A 53 -2.38 -6.76 10.79
CA LYS A 53 -2.74 -6.81 12.23
C LYS A 53 -2.66 -5.45 12.95
N GLN A 54 -2.21 -4.41 12.26
CA GLN A 54 -2.13 -3.05 12.81
C GLN A 54 -3.50 -2.42 12.96
N SER A 55 -3.58 -1.32 13.71
CA SER A 55 -4.82 -0.59 13.85
C SER A 55 -5.26 0.03 12.52
N GLN A 56 -6.58 0.18 12.36
CA GLN A 56 -7.17 0.79 11.17
C GLN A 56 -6.63 2.22 10.93
N ASP A 57 -6.28 2.96 11.98
CA ASP A 57 -5.68 4.29 11.86
C ASP A 57 -4.30 4.26 11.20
N ILE A 58 -3.49 3.22 11.50
CA ILE A 58 -2.16 3.05 10.88
C ILE A 58 -2.32 2.64 9.42
N VAL A 59 -3.21 1.69 9.14
CA VAL A 59 -3.54 1.26 7.77
C VAL A 59 -4.05 2.43 6.94
N ASN A 60 -4.99 3.22 7.47
CA ASN A 60 -5.52 4.39 6.78
C ASN A 60 -4.43 5.43 6.47
N LYS A 61 -3.50 5.67 7.41
CA LYS A 61 -2.36 6.58 7.16
C LYS A 61 -1.47 6.08 6.02
N PHE A 62 -1.17 4.78 5.99
CA PHE A 62 -0.41 4.18 4.91
C PHE A 62 -1.11 4.36 3.55
N VAL A 63 -2.41 4.05 3.48
CA VAL A 63 -3.22 4.19 2.26
C VAL A 63 -3.19 5.63 1.74
N GLU A 64 -3.43 6.62 2.61
CA GLU A 64 -3.42 8.04 2.24
C GLU A 64 -2.04 8.49 1.71
N GLU A 65 -0.96 8.05 2.34
CA GLU A 65 0.40 8.38 1.90
C GLU A 65 0.78 7.69 0.59
N LEU A 66 0.35 6.44 0.38
CA LEU A 66 0.53 5.72 -0.88
C LEU A 66 -0.21 6.45 -2.01
N LEU A 67 -1.47 6.82 -1.82
CA LEU A 67 -2.25 7.55 -2.82
C LEU A 67 -1.60 8.90 -3.19
N LYS A 68 -1.06 9.64 -2.21
CA LYS A 68 -0.33 10.89 -2.46
C LYS A 68 0.94 10.65 -3.29
N ARG A 69 1.71 9.61 -2.95
CA ARG A 69 2.96 9.27 -3.67
C ARG A 69 2.69 8.74 -5.07
N ALA A 70 1.63 7.95 -5.24
CA ALA A 70 1.19 7.44 -6.54
C ALA A 70 0.82 8.57 -7.52
N LYS A 71 0.31 9.71 -7.03
CA LYS A 71 0.07 10.90 -7.88
C LYS A 71 1.34 11.56 -8.41
N THR A 72 2.50 11.25 -7.83
CA THR A 72 3.81 11.79 -8.25
C THR A 72 4.60 10.82 -9.14
N LEU A 73 4.00 9.67 -9.48
CA LEU A 73 4.60 8.63 -10.30
C LEU A 73 4.53 8.93 -11.79
#